data_AF-A0A3A4PTB2-F1
#
_entry.id   AF-A0A3A4PTB2-F1
#
_cell.length_a   1.000
_cell.length_b   1.000
_cell.length_c   1.000
_cell.angle_alpha   90.00
_cell.angle_beta   90.00
_cell.angle_gamma   90.00
#
_symmetry.space_group_name_H-M   'P 1'
#
loop_
_entity.id
_entity.type
_entity.pdbx_description
1 polymer ?
#
loop_
_entity_poly.entity_id
_entity_poly.type
_entity_poly.pdbx_seq_one_letter_code
_entity_poly.pdbx_strand_id
1 'polypeptide(L)'
;MSNVECRVPTGGTRASVERLRPTGTLRRPAAAALVLLVLVAVSGCSGRRVTLIQDEYVNTAIHLNRSPGQRTGEPLEVNVVCVYPSDLEKPENALLSPDSSITAQLWFARRPQNPPQPGQFNLPAAQIYLLTDEKDVYGKVVGKALRGAKRDGRAEVTVGGIEFREKGWFKSGSVYSSRSVIYVFARFFDQNGAVLPIAPAKFNPPGSYGNPLRVHVGVRDPAGRAEQFIEIAMNRE
;
A
#
# COMPACT_ATOMS: atom_id res chain seq x y z
N MET A 1 -54.35 13.34 14.14
CA MET A 1 -55.58 12.57 14.39
C MET A 1 -55.17 11.11 14.51
N SER A 2 -55.47 10.49 15.65
CA SER A 2 -55.08 9.12 15.97
C SER A 2 -56.27 8.21 15.76
N ASN A 3 -56.11 7.06 15.10
CA ASN A 3 -57.09 5.99 15.13
C ASN A 3 -56.53 4.80 15.92
N VAL A 4 -57.34 4.36 16.88
CA VAL A 4 -57.13 3.23 17.78
C VAL A 4 -58.30 2.29 17.56
N GLU A 5 -58.06 1.01 17.29
CA GLU A 5 -59.01 -0.12 17.40
C GLU A 5 -58.25 -1.41 17.00
N CYS A 6 -58.60 -2.63 17.46
CA CYS A 6 -59.16 -3.05 18.74
C CYS A 6 -58.81 -4.53 19.01
N ARG A 7 -59.28 -5.11 20.13
CA ARG A 7 -58.65 -6.25 20.85
C ARG A 7 -59.41 -7.61 20.75
N VAL A 8 -58.67 -8.72 20.52
CA VAL A 8 -58.88 -10.15 20.96
C VAL A 8 -60.27 -10.81 20.73
N PRO A 9 -60.58 -12.09 21.11
CA PRO A 9 -59.82 -13.22 21.70
C PRO A 9 -59.73 -14.45 20.73
N THR A 10 -59.42 -15.73 21.04
CA THR A 10 -59.20 -16.53 22.27
C THR A 10 -58.34 -17.79 21.93
N GLY A 11 -57.79 -18.52 22.93
CA GLY A 11 -57.45 -19.96 22.75
C GLY A 11 -56.27 -20.51 23.58
N GLY A 12 -56.55 -21.20 24.70
CA GLY A 12 -55.56 -22.07 25.38
C GLY A 12 -55.41 -23.44 24.70
N THR A 13 -54.46 -24.31 25.07
CA THR A 13 -54.59 -25.19 26.26
C THR A 13 -53.22 -25.76 26.70
N ARG A 14 -53.20 -26.37 27.89
CA ARG A 14 -52.04 -26.73 28.74
C ARG A 14 -51.05 -27.78 28.21
N ALA A 15 -49.87 -27.66 28.77
CA ALA A 15 -48.80 -28.65 28.91
C ALA A 15 -49.21 -30.05 29.41
N SER A 16 -48.33 -31.02 29.14
CA SER A 16 -48.07 -32.17 30.01
C SER A 16 -46.56 -32.34 30.20
N VAL A 17 -46.14 -32.52 31.46
CA VAL A 17 -44.76 -32.81 31.87
C VAL A 17 -44.77 -34.20 32.47
N GLU A 18 -44.05 -35.14 31.87
CA GLU A 18 -43.89 -36.48 32.44
C GLU A 18 -42.46 -36.66 32.94
N ARG A 19 -42.32 -36.96 34.23
CA ARG A 19 -41.04 -37.30 34.87
C ARG A 19 -41.01 -38.80 35.11
N LEU A 20 -39.98 -39.48 34.61
CA LEU A 20 -39.57 -40.78 35.14
C LEU A 20 -38.24 -40.62 35.90
N ARG A 21 -38.17 -41.28 37.06
CA ARG A 21 -37.03 -41.25 37.99
C ARG A 21 -36.14 -42.50 37.82
N PRO A 22 -34.90 -42.49 38.36
CA PRO A 22 -33.82 -43.34 37.86
C PRO A 22 -33.59 -44.61 38.70
N THR A 23 -33.01 -45.63 38.05
CA THR A 23 -32.19 -46.69 38.68
C THR A 23 -31.23 -47.27 37.64
N GLY A 24 -29.97 -47.54 38.03
CA GLY A 24 -29.03 -48.31 37.20
C GLY A 24 -27.64 -47.67 37.04
N THR A 25 -26.76 -47.92 38.01
CA THR A 25 -25.31 -47.70 37.83
C THR A 25 -24.70 -48.75 36.90
N LEU A 26 -23.93 -48.34 35.89
CA LEU A 26 -22.63 -48.94 35.50
C LEU A 26 -21.98 -48.24 34.29
N ARG A 27 -20.66 -47.99 34.42
CA ARG A 27 -19.64 -47.85 33.36
C ARG A 27 -19.81 -46.77 32.27
N ARG A 28 -18.98 -45.73 32.38
CA ARG A 28 -18.40 -45.01 31.23
C ARG A 28 -17.71 -46.03 30.29
N PRO A 29 -17.66 -45.76 28.98
CA PRO A 29 -16.41 -45.21 28.44
C PRO A 29 -16.58 -43.80 27.87
N ALA A 30 -15.47 -43.06 27.80
CA ALA A 30 -15.45 -41.71 27.25
C ALA A 30 -15.52 -41.75 25.72
N ALA A 31 -16.64 -41.31 25.15
CA ALA A 31 -16.63 -40.78 23.79
C ALA A 31 -16.09 -39.34 23.86
N ALA A 32 -14.78 -39.19 23.65
CA ALA A 32 -14.19 -37.87 23.45
C ALA A 32 -14.75 -37.28 22.14
N ALA A 33 -15.74 -36.40 22.26
CA ALA A 33 -16.26 -35.64 21.14
C ALA A 33 -15.17 -34.68 20.65
N LEU A 34 -14.35 -35.16 19.72
CA LEU A 34 -13.41 -34.34 18.97
C LEU A 34 -14.22 -33.40 18.08
N VAL A 35 -14.70 -32.29 18.65
CA VAL A 35 -15.21 -31.17 17.88
C VAL A 35 -14.03 -30.62 17.10
N LEU A 36 -13.93 -31.05 15.85
CA LEU A 36 -12.94 -30.60 14.89
C LEU A 36 -13.21 -29.12 14.62
N LEU A 37 -12.61 -28.26 15.46
CA LEU A 37 -12.69 -26.83 15.31
C LEU A 37 -11.85 -26.48 14.09
N VAL A 38 -12.51 -26.49 12.93
CA VAL A 38 -11.94 -26.01 11.66
C VAL A 38 -11.70 -24.52 11.84
N LEU A 39 -10.54 -24.20 12.40
CA LEU A 39 -9.83 -22.98 12.11
C LEU A 39 -9.65 -22.97 10.60
N VAL A 40 -10.61 -22.36 9.91
CA VAL A 40 -10.38 -21.78 8.60
C VAL A 40 -9.37 -20.68 8.86
N ALA A 41 -8.09 -21.08 8.87
CA ALA A 41 -7.00 -20.18 8.60
C ALA A 41 -7.27 -19.65 7.20
N VAL A 42 -7.99 -18.53 7.15
CA VAL A 42 -7.94 -17.62 6.01
C VAL A 42 -6.49 -17.15 5.99
N SER A 43 -5.64 -17.94 5.35
CA SER A 43 -4.28 -17.59 4.96
C SER A 43 -4.40 -16.54 3.87
N GLY A 44 -4.92 -15.38 4.25
CA GLY A 44 -5.00 -14.22 3.39
C GLY A 44 -3.58 -13.91 2.95
N CYS A 45 -3.33 -14.03 1.66
CA CYS A 45 -2.02 -13.80 1.07
C CYS A 45 -1.49 -12.45 1.57
N SER A 46 -0.51 -12.49 2.46
CA SER A 46 -0.03 -11.32 3.17
C SER A 46 0.82 -10.47 2.23
N GLY A 47 0.14 -9.61 1.47
CA GLY A 47 0.76 -8.71 0.50
C GLY A 47 1.90 -7.91 1.14
N ARG A 48 2.96 -7.66 0.36
CA ARG A 48 4.14 -6.97 0.90
C ARG A 48 3.76 -5.57 1.39
N ARG A 49 4.54 -5.10 2.36
CA ARG A 49 4.43 -3.75 2.92
C ARG A 49 5.66 -2.95 2.53
N VAL A 50 5.43 -1.75 2.02
CA VAL A 50 6.42 -0.68 1.87
C VAL A 50 6.23 0.27 3.03
N THR A 51 7.31 0.63 3.71
CA THR A 51 7.35 1.55 4.83
C THR A 51 8.13 2.79 4.38
N LEU A 52 7.46 3.94 4.38
CA LEU A 52 8.08 5.23 4.08
C LEU A 52 8.39 5.93 5.40
N ILE A 53 9.65 6.33 5.58
CA ILE A 53 10.10 7.11 6.72
C ILE A 53 10.38 8.52 6.18
N GLN A 54 9.57 9.48 6.62
CA GLN A 54 9.66 10.86 6.17
C GLN A 54 10.67 11.64 7.03
N ASP A 55 11.51 12.42 6.36
CA ASP A 55 12.40 13.39 6.99
C ASP A 55 11.67 14.69 7.37
N GLU A 56 12.29 15.48 8.24
CA GLU A 56 11.80 16.78 8.68
C GLU A 56 11.65 17.79 7.53
N TYR A 57 12.47 17.65 6.48
CA TYR A 57 12.59 18.57 5.34
C TYR A 57 12.03 17.99 4.03
N VAL A 58 11.07 17.06 4.10
CA VAL A 58 10.32 16.58 2.93
C VAL A 58 9.66 17.74 2.16
N ASN A 59 9.73 17.65 0.84
CA ASN A 59 9.31 18.63 -0.16
C ASN A 59 10.02 20.00 -0.16
N THR A 60 11.20 20.11 0.45
CA THR A 60 11.94 21.39 0.43
C THR A 60 12.69 21.70 -0.88
N ALA A 61 12.23 21.11 -1.99
CA ALA A 61 12.84 21.20 -3.31
C ALA A 61 12.62 22.57 -3.99
N ILE A 62 11.40 23.12 -3.90
CA ILE A 62 11.08 24.53 -4.23
C ILE A 62 11.85 25.50 -3.29
N HIS A 63 12.45 24.97 -2.21
CA HIS A 63 13.00 25.73 -1.09
C HIS A 63 14.50 25.52 -0.91
N LEU A 64 15.20 24.99 -1.91
CA LEU A 64 16.66 24.85 -1.92
C LEU A 64 17.38 26.18 -1.59
N ASN A 65 16.82 27.31 -2.04
CA ASN A 65 17.32 28.66 -1.78
C ASN A 65 16.65 29.36 -0.56
N ARG A 66 15.84 28.66 0.25
CA ARG A 66 15.23 29.23 1.48
C ARG A 66 15.91 28.69 2.73
N SER A 67 16.06 29.54 3.73
CA SER A 67 16.57 29.13 5.06
C SER A 67 15.67 28.04 5.68
N PRO A 68 16.21 27.07 6.46
CA PRO A 68 15.43 25.96 7.02
C PRO A 68 14.17 26.32 7.81
N GLY A 69 14.07 27.54 8.35
CA GLY A 69 12.87 28.06 9.03
C GLY A 69 11.79 28.63 8.10
N GLN A 70 12.12 28.91 6.84
CA GLN A 70 11.22 29.47 5.81
C GLN A 70 10.76 28.45 4.77
N ARG A 71 11.19 27.19 4.92
CA ARG A 71 10.78 26.09 4.03
C ARG A 71 9.39 25.62 4.46
N THR A 72 8.40 25.80 3.59
CA THR A 72 7.02 25.38 3.87
C THR A 72 6.87 23.88 3.66
N GLY A 73 6.17 23.19 4.57
CA GLY A 73 5.81 21.77 4.39
C GLY A 73 4.68 21.61 3.38
N GLU A 74 5.01 21.80 2.10
CA GLU A 74 4.14 21.60 0.95
C GLU A 74 3.91 20.09 0.70
N PRO A 75 2.75 19.67 0.16
CA PRO A 75 2.43 18.26 -0.06
C PRO A 75 3.33 17.61 -1.13
N LEU A 76 4.10 16.59 -0.73
CA LEU A 76 4.84 15.70 -1.64
C LEU A 76 3.95 14.54 -2.08
N GLU A 77 3.71 14.43 -3.39
CA GLU A 77 3.13 13.24 -3.99
C GLU A 77 4.16 12.09 -4.03
N VAL A 78 3.77 10.89 -3.60
CA VAL A 78 4.59 9.68 -3.70
C VAL A 78 3.80 8.55 -4.38
N ASN A 79 4.41 7.94 -5.40
CA ASN A 79 3.84 6.82 -6.15
C ASN A 79 4.66 5.55 -5.90
N VAL A 80 4.02 4.54 -5.31
CA VAL A 80 4.56 3.17 -5.25
C VAL A 80 4.02 2.40 -6.46
N VAL A 81 4.92 1.97 -7.36
CA VAL A 81 4.57 1.39 -8.66
C VAL A 81 5.12 -0.03 -8.75
N CYS A 82 4.23 -0.99 -9.00
CA CYS A 82 4.58 -2.41 -9.16
C CYS A 82 4.60 -2.79 -10.63
N VAL A 83 5.74 -3.29 -11.13
CA VAL A 83 5.91 -3.68 -12.53
C VAL A 83 6.24 -5.16 -12.60
N TYR A 84 5.45 -5.93 -13.35
CA TYR A 84 5.65 -7.37 -13.54
C TYR A 84 6.32 -7.67 -14.90
N PRO A 85 6.86 -8.88 -15.11
CA PRO A 85 7.56 -9.22 -16.35
C PRO A 85 6.67 -9.07 -17.60
N SER A 86 5.37 -9.35 -17.48
CA SER A 86 4.38 -9.16 -18.55
C SER A 86 4.08 -7.70 -18.87
N ASP A 87 4.31 -6.78 -17.93
CA ASP A 87 4.18 -5.34 -18.21
C ASP A 87 5.37 -4.82 -19.03
N LEU A 88 6.54 -5.47 -18.91
CA LEU A 88 7.75 -5.18 -19.67
C LEU A 88 7.77 -5.77 -21.09
N GLU A 89 6.77 -6.59 -21.44
CA GLU A 89 6.54 -7.05 -22.83
C GLU A 89 5.95 -5.94 -23.71
N LYS A 90 5.41 -4.88 -23.09
CA LYS A 90 4.84 -3.72 -23.77
C LYS A 90 5.93 -2.68 -24.10
N PRO A 91 6.11 -2.25 -25.36
CA PRO A 91 7.14 -1.27 -25.74
C PRO A 91 7.07 0.05 -24.96
N GLU A 92 5.86 0.50 -24.60
CA GLU A 92 5.62 1.74 -23.85
C GLU A 92 6.29 1.72 -22.47
N ASN A 93 6.45 0.53 -21.90
CA ASN A 93 6.98 0.24 -20.57
C ASN A 93 8.47 -0.17 -20.58
N ALA A 94 9.18 -0.10 -21.71
CA ALA A 94 10.59 -0.50 -21.78
C ALA A 94 11.48 0.24 -20.76
N LEU A 95 11.16 1.50 -20.46
CA LEU A 95 11.84 2.33 -19.46
C LEU A 95 11.43 2.04 -18.00
N LEU A 96 10.61 1.01 -17.76
CA LEU A 96 10.31 0.46 -16.42
C LEU A 96 11.07 -0.86 -16.17
N SER A 97 11.96 -1.25 -17.09
CA SER A 97 12.85 -2.41 -16.89
C SER A 97 13.81 -2.17 -15.72
N PRO A 98 14.20 -3.20 -14.96
CA PRO A 98 15.04 -3.00 -13.77
C PRO A 98 16.41 -2.37 -14.05
N ASP A 99 16.94 -2.53 -15.26
CA ASP A 99 18.23 -1.98 -15.69
C ASP A 99 18.14 -0.54 -16.24
N SER A 100 16.91 0.01 -16.33
CA SER A 100 16.69 1.39 -16.78
C SER A 100 17.14 2.44 -15.74
N SER A 101 17.50 3.61 -16.27
CA SER A 101 17.81 4.83 -15.52
C SER A 101 16.61 5.77 -15.36
N ILE A 102 15.39 5.22 -15.24
CA ILE A 102 14.16 6.02 -15.09
C ILE A 102 14.23 6.96 -13.88
N THR A 103 13.78 8.20 -14.08
CA THR A 103 13.72 9.25 -13.06
C THR A 103 12.28 9.58 -12.69
N ALA A 104 12.09 10.23 -11.54
CA ALA A 104 10.81 10.79 -11.11
C ALA A 104 10.23 11.76 -12.16
N GLN A 105 11.06 12.66 -12.71
CA GLN A 105 10.64 13.55 -13.80
C GLN A 105 10.01 12.78 -14.98
N LEU A 106 10.68 11.71 -15.45
CA LEU A 106 10.18 10.91 -16.56
C LEU A 106 8.92 10.11 -16.19
N TRP A 107 8.87 9.56 -14.97
CA TRP A 107 7.67 8.90 -14.43
C TRP A 107 6.47 9.87 -14.41
N PHE A 108 6.60 11.03 -13.77
CA PHE A 108 5.48 11.97 -13.63
C PHE A 108 5.06 12.60 -14.96
N ALA A 109 5.98 12.76 -15.92
CA ALA A 109 5.66 13.19 -17.29
C ALA A 109 4.89 12.13 -18.11
N ARG A 110 5.17 10.84 -17.89
CA ARG A 110 4.62 9.72 -18.68
C ARG A 110 3.67 8.80 -17.91
N ARG A 111 3.29 9.12 -16.67
CA ARG A 111 2.40 8.29 -15.84
C ARG A 111 1.07 8.04 -16.59
N PRO A 112 0.46 6.85 -16.47
CA PRO A 112 -0.82 6.60 -17.12
C PRO A 112 -1.89 7.56 -16.58
N GLN A 113 -2.83 7.94 -17.44
CA GLN A 113 -3.96 8.82 -17.09
C GLN A 113 -5.29 8.23 -17.61
N ASN A 114 -6.40 8.86 -17.22
CA ASN A 114 -7.72 8.59 -17.77
C ASN A 114 -8.33 9.89 -18.32
N PRO A 115 -8.60 10.02 -19.63
CA PRO A 115 -8.30 9.06 -20.68
C PRO A 115 -6.78 8.89 -20.94
N PRO A 116 -6.32 7.72 -21.43
CA PRO A 116 -4.92 7.51 -21.80
C PRO A 116 -4.46 8.49 -22.89
N GLN A 117 -3.21 8.96 -22.79
CA GLN A 117 -2.60 9.85 -23.79
C GLN A 117 -1.43 9.16 -24.52
N PRO A 118 -1.13 9.56 -25.77
CA PRO A 118 0.05 9.08 -26.48
C PRO A 118 1.34 9.26 -25.67
N GLY A 119 2.23 8.27 -25.73
CA GLY A 119 3.51 8.29 -25.03
C GLY A 119 3.45 7.95 -23.53
N GLN A 120 2.28 7.74 -22.92
CA GLN A 120 2.21 7.29 -21.52
C GLN A 120 2.70 5.85 -21.33
N PHE A 121 3.03 5.49 -20.09
CA PHE A 121 3.19 4.11 -19.65
C PHE A 121 1.85 3.37 -19.69
N ASN A 122 1.89 2.07 -19.98
CA ASN A 122 0.74 1.19 -20.07
C ASN A 122 0.72 0.24 -18.86
N LEU A 123 0.42 0.81 -17.68
CA LEU A 123 0.24 0.08 -16.41
C LEU A 123 -1.20 0.21 -15.91
N PRO A 124 -1.88 -0.86 -15.47
CA PRO A 124 -3.19 -0.77 -14.82
C PRO A 124 -3.13 -0.01 -13.48
N ALA A 125 -4.14 0.82 -13.20
CA ALA A 125 -4.27 1.58 -11.95
C ALA A 125 -4.09 0.74 -10.65
N ALA A 126 -4.43 -0.55 -10.68
CA ALA A 126 -4.26 -1.48 -9.55
C ALA A 126 -2.78 -1.78 -9.17
N GLN A 127 -1.81 -1.37 -9.98
CA GLN A 127 -0.37 -1.48 -9.71
C GLN A 127 0.24 -0.18 -9.13
N ILE A 128 -0.52 0.91 -9.11
CA ILE A 128 -0.05 2.25 -8.76
C ILE A 128 -0.74 2.68 -7.48
N TYR A 129 0.02 2.79 -6.39
CA TYR A 129 -0.47 3.20 -5.08
C TYR A 129 0.03 4.61 -4.78
N LEU A 130 -0.87 5.50 -4.35
CA LEU A 130 -0.63 6.94 -4.29
C LEU A 130 -0.78 7.49 -2.87
N LEU A 131 0.21 8.26 -2.44
CA LEU A 131 0.11 9.20 -1.34
C LEU A 131 -0.05 10.60 -1.92
N THR A 132 -1.27 11.12 -1.89
CA THR A 132 -1.63 12.37 -2.56
C THR A 132 -2.84 13.03 -1.90
N ASP A 133 -2.94 14.35 -2.03
CA ASP A 133 -4.13 15.14 -1.67
C ASP A 133 -5.04 15.39 -2.92
N GLU A 134 -4.59 15.02 -4.12
CA GLU A 134 -5.36 15.06 -5.37
C GLU A 134 -6.48 13.99 -5.37
N LYS A 135 -7.71 14.35 -5.78
CA LYS A 135 -8.86 13.42 -5.78
C LYS A 135 -8.97 12.60 -7.07
N ASP A 136 -8.71 13.22 -8.21
CA ASP A 136 -8.99 12.67 -9.55
C ASP A 136 -7.71 12.12 -10.19
N VAL A 137 -7.16 11.07 -9.57
CA VAL A 137 -5.85 10.50 -9.94
C VAL A 137 -5.94 9.09 -10.51
N TYR A 138 -5.03 8.76 -11.43
CA TYR A 138 -4.90 7.41 -11.97
C TYR A 138 -4.09 6.51 -11.02
N GLY A 139 -4.78 5.72 -10.21
CA GLY A 139 -4.17 4.80 -9.26
C GLY A 139 -5.09 4.53 -8.06
N LYS A 140 -4.56 3.83 -7.07
CA LYS A 140 -5.21 3.61 -5.77
C LYS A 140 -4.63 4.58 -4.74
N VAL A 141 -5.40 5.58 -4.34
CA VAL A 141 -5.04 6.42 -3.18
C VAL A 141 -5.02 5.56 -1.93
N VAL A 142 -3.90 5.56 -1.21
CA VAL A 142 -3.67 4.79 0.04
C VAL A 142 -3.39 5.68 1.25
N GLY A 143 -3.24 6.98 1.04
CA GLY A 143 -3.04 7.98 2.08
C GLY A 143 -2.90 9.38 1.48
N LYS A 144 -2.77 10.37 2.37
CA LYS A 144 -2.54 11.77 2.01
C LYS A 144 -1.12 12.00 1.51
N ALA A 145 -0.87 13.15 0.87
CA ALA A 145 0.47 13.57 0.49
C ALA A 145 1.38 13.71 1.73
N LEU A 146 2.67 13.39 1.59
CA LEU A 146 3.65 13.54 2.68
C LEU A 146 3.97 15.03 2.89
N ARG A 147 4.32 15.41 4.13
CA ARG A 147 4.72 16.79 4.47
C ARG A 147 5.90 16.76 5.44
N GLY A 148 6.71 17.82 5.46
CA GLY A 148 7.85 17.92 6.38
C GLY A 148 7.44 17.76 7.86
N ALA A 149 8.21 16.99 8.62
CA ALA A 149 7.85 16.56 9.98
C ALA A 149 7.61 17.72 10.98
N LYS A 150 8.06 18.95 10.71
CA LYS A 150 7.70 20.14 11.54
C LYS A 150 6.22 20.50 11.49
N ARG A 151 5.47 20.09 10.46
CA ARG A 151 4.01 20.33 10.34
C ARG A 151 3.18 19.14 10.83
N ASP A 152 3.57 17.94 10.42
CA ASP A 152 2.73 16.73 10.58
C ASP A 152 3.30 15.73 11.61
N GLY A 153 4.45 16.06 12.23
CA GLY A 153 5.22 15.15 13.08
C GLY A 153 6.10 14.18 12.28
N ARG A 154 7.02 13.49 12.96
CA ARG A 154 7.83 12.43 12.35
C ARG A 154 6.97 11.17 12.19
N ALA A 155 6.18 11.13 11.12
CA ALA A 155 5.30 10.02 10.80
C ALA A 155 6.03 8.93 10.00
N GLU A 156 5.99 7.69 10.49
CA GLU A 156 6.27 6.51 9.69
C GLU A 156 4.99 6.12 8.95
N VAL A 157 5.02 6.10 7.62
CA VAL A 157 3.85 5.83 6.77
C VAL A 157 3.98 4.43 6.17
N THR A 158 3.20 3.49 6.70
CA THR A 158 3.18 2.11 6.20
C THR A 158 2.17 1.95 5.07
N VAL A 159 2.65 1.78 3.85
CA VAL A 159 1.86 1.41 2.66
C VAL A 159 1.82 -0.11 2.56
N GLY A 160 0.75 -0.71 3.11
CA GLY A 160 0.52 -2.15 3.07
C GLY A 160 -0.49 -2.60 2.01
N GLY A 161 -0.66 -3.92 1.88
CA GLY A 161 -1.67 -4.49 0.99
C GLY A 161 -1.31 -4.38 -0.50
N ILE A 162 -0.01 -4.36 -0.81
CA ILE A 162 0.47 -4.50 -2.19
C ILE A 162 0.35 -5.98 -2.55
N GLU A 163 -0.73 -6.31 -3.26
CA GLU A 163 -0.95 -7.65 -3.81
C GLU A 163 -0.16 -7.84 -5.09
N PHE A 164 0.83 -8.73 -5.04
CA PHE A 164 1.49 -9.24 -6.22
C PHE A 164 0.52 -10.19 -6.91
N ARG A 165 0.19 -9.94 -8.18
CA ARG A 165 -0.84 -10.71 -8.87
C ARG A 165 -0.38 -12.13 -9.20
N GLU A 166 -0.59 -13.05 -8.26
CA GLU A 166 -0.52 -14.50 -8.47
C GLU A 166 -1.75 -15.02 -9.24
N LYS A 167 -2.04 -14.48 -10.43
CA LYS A 167 -3.10 -15.04 -11.29
C LYS A 167 -2.55 -16.15 -12.19
N GLY A 168 -2.79 -17.38 -11.77
CA GLY A 168 -2.61 -18.61 -12.55
C GLY A 168 -2.03 -19.77 -11.72
N TRP A 169 -2.33 -21.01 -12.13
CA TRP A 169 -1.88 -22.25 -11.46
C TRP A 169 -0.35 -22.44 -11.44
N PHE A 170 0.39 -21.60 -12.18
CA PHE A 170 1.85 -21.53 -12.24
C PHE A 170 2.35 -20.11 -11.85
N LYS A 171 2.25 -19.66 -10.57
CA LYS A 171 2.64 -18.26 -10.28
C LYS A 171 3.15 -17.82 -8.90
N SER A 172 3.64 -18.73 -8.06
CA SER A 172 4.43 -18.36 -6.86
C SER A 172 5.80 -17.73 -7.18
N GLY A 173 6.29 -17.85 -8.42
CA GLY A 173 7.62 -17.36 -8.84
C GLY A 173 7.68 -15.92 -9.35
N SER A 174 6.57 -15.21 -9.53
CA SER A 174 6.59 -13.89 -10.19
C SER A 174 7.27 -12.80 -9.36
N VAL A 175 7.07 -12.78 -8.03
CA VAL A 175 7.69 -11.83 -7.09
C VAL A 175 9.19 -12.05 -6.94
N TYR A 176 9.62 -13.30 -7.13
CA TYR A 176 11.03 -13.72 -7.11
C TYR A 176 11.71 -13.61 -8.48
N SER A 177 10.98 -13.26 -9.54
CA SER A 177 11.57 -12.97 -10.85
C SER A 177 12.46 -11.74 -10.76
N SER A 178 13.70 -11.86 -11.24
CA SER A 178 14.67 -10.76 -11.42
C SER A 178 14.20 -9.67 -12.41
N ARG A 179 13.05 -9.88 -13.06
CA ARG A 179 12.38 -8.92 -13.96
C ARG A 179 11.19 -8.20 -13.33
N SER A 180 10.76 -8.59 -12.12
CA SER A 180 9.77 -7.84 -11.34
C SER A 180 10.45 -6.70 -10.60
N VAL A 181 9.82 -5.54 -10.50
CA VAL A 181 10.39 -4.40 -9.76
C VAL A 181 9.30 -3.58 -9.08
N ILE A 182 9.60 -3.09 -7.88
CA ILE A 182 8.83 -2.02 -7.23
C ILE A 182 9.65 -0.75 -7.27
N TYR A 183 9.08 0.30 -7.82
CA TYR A 183 9.60 1.65 -7.74
C TYR A 183 8.83 2.44 -6.69
N VAL A 184 9.53 3.32 -5.97
CA VAL A 184 8.91 4.41 -5.21
C VAL A 184 9.43 5.72 -5.78
N PHE A 185 8.55 6.47 -6.44
CA PHE A 185 8.83 7.78 -7.01
C PHE A 185 8.30 8.88 -6.10
N ALA A 186 9.12 9.90 -5.82
CA ALA A 186 8.73 11.10 -5.09
C ALA A 186 8.71 12.32 -6.03
N ARG A 187 7.62 13.08 -6.04
CA ARG A 187 7.43 14.24 -6.93
C ARG A 187 8.04 15.52 -6.35
N PHE A 188 9.36 15.55 -6.23
CA PHE A 188 10.06 16.78 -5.85
C PHE A 188 10.06 17.79 -7.00
N PHE A 189 9.87 19.08 -6.68
CA PHE A 189 9.80 20.18 -7.65
C PHE A 189 10.97 21.16 -7.50
N ASP A 190 11.49 21.70 -8.60
CA ASP A 190 12.45 22.81 -8.54
C ASP A 190 11.77 24.16 -8.24
N GLN A 191 12.55 25.24 -8.24
CA GLN A 191 12.05 26.60 -7.96
C GLN A 191 11.09 27.14 -9.05
N ASN A 192 11.04 26.49 -10.22
CA ASN A 192 10.17 26.83 -11.34
C ASN A 192 8.90 25.95 -11.37
N GLY A 193 8.74 25.00 -10.43
CA GLY A 193 7.66 24.02 -10.42
C GLY A 193 7.85 22.85 -11.38
N ALA A 194 9.06 22.64 -11.94
CA ALA A 194 9.38 21.48 -12.75
C ALA A 194 9.78 20.29 -11.87
N VAL A 195 9.36 19.06 -12.23
CA VAL A 195 9.71 17.86 -11.46
C VAL A 195 11.20 17.55 -11.62
N LEU A 196 11.90 17.31 -10.50
CA LEU A 196 13.33 17.00 -10.48
C LEU A 196 13.63 15.59 -11.03
N PRO A 197 14.75 15.40 -11.76
CA PRO A 197 15.14 14.12 -12.37
C PRO A 197 15.80 13.15 -11.37
N ILE A 198 15.19 12.97 -10.20
CA ILE A 198 15.72 12.11 -9.12
C ILE A 198 15.43 10.63 -9.42
N ALA A 199 16.38 9.74 -9.16
CA ALA A 199 16.18 8.30 -9.29
C ALA A 199 15.21 7.77 -8.19
N PRO A 200 14.29 6.85 -8.51
CA PRO A 200 13.41 6.23 -7.52
C PRO A 200 14.17 5.25 -6.61
N ALA A 201 13.61 4.99 -5.42
CA ALA A 201 13.97 3.77 -4.69
C ALA A 201 13.46 2.56 -5.48
N LYS A 202 14.35 1.59 -5.77
CA LYS A 202 14.13 0.48 -6.70
C LYS A 202 14.38 -0.87 -6.03
N PHE A 203 13.32 -1.62 -5.75
CA PHE A 203 13.41 -2.97 -5.18
C PHE A 203 13.34 -4.02 -6.30
N ASN A 204 14.47 -4.66 -6.63
CA ASN A 204 14.56 -5.75 -7.61
C ASN A 204 15.51 -6.87 -7.14
N PRO A 205 15.07 -8.15 -7.11
CA PRO A 205 13.68 -8.60 -7.17
C PRO A 205 12.97 -8.25 -5.85
N PRO A 206 11.69 -7.83 -5.86
CA PRO A 206 10.94 -7.56 -4.62
C PRO A 206 10.90 -8.74 -3.64
N GLY A 207 11.03 -9.97 -4.15
CA GLY A 207 11.03 -11.19 -3.36
C GLY A 207 12.25 -11.37 -2.44
N SER A 208 13.41 -10.79 -2.74
CA SER A 208 14.68 -11.05 -2.02
C SER A 208 14.75 -10.43 -0.62
N TYR A 209 13.92 -9.43 -0.34
CA TYR A 209 13.90 -8.75 0.95
C TYR A 209 13.12 -9.58 1.97
N GLY A 210 13.78 -10.03 3.05
CA GLY A 210 13.12 -10.80 4.14
C GLY A 210 12.26 -9.95 5.08
N ASN A 211 12.43 -8.63 5.05
CA ASN A 211 11.76 -7.64 5.91
C ASN A 211 10.83 -6.73 5.09
N PRO A 212 9.96 -5.92 5.74
CA PRO A 212 9.23 -4.84 5.07
C PRO A 212 10.17 -3.91 4.28
N LEU A 213 9.75 -3.49 3.09
CA LEU A 213 10.56 -2.68 2.20
C LEU A 213 10.62 -1.26 2.74
N ARG A 214 11.77 -0.80 3.25
CA ARG A 214 11.90 0.52 3.86
C ARG A 214 12.51 1.54 2.90
N VAL A 215 11.93 2.73 2.84
CA VAL A 215 12.39 3.86 2.04
C VAL A 215 12.50 5.09 2.92
N HIS A 216 13.64 5.78 2.84
CA HIS A 216 13.79 7.13 3.38
C HIS A 216 13.50 8.15 2.28
N VAL A 217 12.73 9.19 2.60
CA VAL A 217 12.41 10.30 1.70
C VAL A 217 12.71 11.60 2.44
N GLY A 218 13.55 12.46 1.88
CA GLY A 218 14.01 13.65 2.61
C GLY A 218 14.92 14.58 1.84
N VAL A 219 15.61 15.44 2.59
CA VAL A 219 16.62 16.36 2.06
C VAL A 219 17.86 16.33 2.95
N ARG A 220 18.99 15.92 2.37
CA ARG A 220 20.30 15.95 3.04
C ARG A 220 21.05 17.22 2.64
N ASP A 221 22.01 17.63 3.46
CA ASP A 221 22.84 18.82 3.18
C ASP A 221 24.36 18.48 3.19
N PRO A 222 24.84 17.71 2.19
CA PRO A 222 26.27 17.43 2.03
C PRO A 222 27.03 18.70 1.61
N ALA A 223 27.65 19.33 2.60
CA ALA A 223 28.54 20.51 2.46
C ALA A 223 27.82 21.80 1.99
N GLY A 224 26.67 22.13 2.58
CA GLY A 224 25.95 23.39 2.30
C GLY A 224 25.17 23.39 0.98
N ARG A 225 24.99 22.21 0.38
CA ARG A 225 24.18 21.97 -0.82
C ARG A 225 23.06 21.00 -0.44
N ALA A 226 21.90 21.55 -0.15
CA ALA A 226 20.70 20.74 0.06
C ALA A 226 20.40 19.89 -1.19
N GLU A 227 20.15 18.59 -0.99
CA GLU A 227 19.92 17.58 -2.02
C GLU A 227 18.71 16.74 -1.63
N GLN A 228 17.71 16.68 -2.51
CA GLN A 228 16.55 15.79 -2.34
C GLN A 228 16.93 14.35 -2.63
N PHE A 229 16.46 13.44 -1.80
CA PHE A 229 16.70 12.02 -1.98
C PHE A 229 15.47 11.16 -1.70
N ILE A 230 15.43 10.02 -2.37
CA ILE A 230 14.57 8.89 -2.05
C ILE A 230 15.42 7.62 -2.18
N GLU A 231 15.65 6.93 -1.08
CA GLU A 231 16.63 5.84 -1.00
C GLU A 231 16.11 4.66 -0.18
N ILE A 232 16.62 3.46 -0.48
CA ILE A 232 16.31 2.25 0.30
C ILE A 232 16.98 2.37 1.66
N ALA A 233 16.18 2.33 2.72
CA ALA A 233 16.71 2.31 4.07
C ALA A 233 17.19 0.90 4.40
N MET A 234 18.50 0.71 4.42
CA MET A 234 19.06 -0.50 5.01
C MET A 234 18.78 -0.51 6.51
N ASN A 235 18.28 -1.63 7.03
CA ASN A 235 18.22 -1.82 8.48
C ASN A 235 19.64 -1.72 9.03
N ARG A 236 19.89 -0.71 9.86
CA ARG A 236 20.98 -0.77 10.83
C ARG A 236 20.49 -1.70 11.93
N GLU A 237 20.97 -2.94 11.88
CA GLU A 237 20.95 -3.86 13.03
C GLU A 237 21.89 -3.34 14.13
#